data_AF-A0A7S1CMV5-F1
#
_entry.id   AF-A0A7S1CMV5-F1
#
_cell.length_a   1.000
_cell.length_b   1.000
_cell.length_c   1.000
_cell.angle_alpha   90.00
_cell.angle_beta   90.00
_cell.angle_gamma   90.00
#
_symmetry.space_group_name_H-M   'P 1'
#
loop_
_entity.id
_entity.type
_entity.pdbx_description
1 polymer ?
#
loop_
_entity_poly.entity_id
_entity_poly.type
_entity_poly.pdbx_seq_one_letter_code
_entity_poly.pdbx_strand_id
1 'polypeptide(L)'
;MSEVGSGAGGAGGAAGVDGGDAARRSLRVALLDYGAGNVRSVRNALAAAAGSVAEVDVAVADVASAEDLAGADAVVFPGVGSFGSAMAALESRGLVGPLKAYLASGKPFFGICLGMQTLFEGSEESPGVAGLGVIPGMVRRFDVADAALSVPHIGWNAVRAVPKDDSPLAALAPGTRVYFVHSFCAVPDGGNAEWVAATTDYGAPFVSAVQRGRVVATQFHPEKSGAAGIGVLAEFLRMAARAAAGLP
;
A
#
# COMPACT_ATOMS: atom_id res chain seq x y z
N MET A 1 -27.69 -80.17 25.46
CA MET A 1 -26.28 -80.49 25.73
C MET A 1 -25.44 -79.73 24.73
N SER A 2 -24.50 -78.93 25.24
CA SER A 2 -23.29 -78.41 24.59
C SER A 2 -23.52 -77.31 23.53
N GLU A 3 -23.29 -76.02 23.84
CA GLU A 3 -22.00 -75.27 23.87
C GLU A 3 -21.46 -74.91 22.46
N VAL A 4 -20.78 -73.81 22.12
CA VAL A 4 -20.38 -72.49 22.69
C VAL A 4 -19.71 -71.71 21.52
N GLY A 5 -19.82 -70.38 21.52
CA GLY A 5 -18.79 -69.42 21.03
C GLY A 5 -18.87 -69.04 19.55
N SER A 6 -18.48 -67.85 19.07
CA SER A 6 -17.95 -66.57 19.58
C SER A 6 -18.08 -65.61 18.36
N GLY A 7 -18.22 -64.29 18.38
CA GLY A 7 -17.68 -63.23 19.23
C GLY A 7 -17.54 -61.97 18.35
N ALA A 8 -17.62 -60.78 18.98
CA ALA A 8 -17.17 -59.43 18.55
C ALA A 8 -17.70 -58.85 17.21
N GLY A 9 -17.97 -57.57 17.03
CA GLY A 9 -17.66 -56.35 17.76
C GLY A 9 -17.62 -55.22 16.72
N GLY A 10 -18.25 -54.08 16.99
CA GLY A 10 -18.30 -52.97 16.03
C GLY A 10 -18.94 -51.72 16.64
N ALA A 11 -18.24 -51.08 17.57
CA ALA A 11 -18.60 -49.75 18.06
C ALA A 11 -18.07 -48.71 17.05
N GLY A 12 -18.98 -48.05 16.33
CA GLY A 12 -18.67 -46.90 15.48
C GLY A 12 -18.39 -45.67 16.35
N GLY A 13 -17.11 -45.35 16.53
CA GLY A 13 -16.68 -44.07 17.06
C GLY A 13 -16.77 -43.01 15.97
N ALA A 14 -17.71 -42.08 16.10
CA ALA A 14 -17.72 -40.86 15.31
C ALA A 14 -16.47 -40.04 15.67
N ALA A 15 -15.55 -39.92 14.73
CA ALA A 15 -14.46 -38.95 14.81
C ALA A 15 -15.07 -37.56 14.67
N GLY A 16 -15.13 -36.83 15.78
CA GLY A 16 -15.38 -35.39 15.78
C GLY A 16 -14.31 -34.71 14.95
N VAL A 17 -14.73 -34.02 13.90
CA VAL A 17 -13.92 -33.00 13.24
C VAL A 17 -13.80 -31.84 14.20
N ASP A 18 -12.71 -31.81 14.98
CA ASP A 18 -12.24 -30.61 15.66
C ASP A 18 -11.77 -29.62 14.60
N GLY A 19 -12.73 -28.90 14.01
CA GLY A 19 -12.50 -27.67 13.27
C GLY A 19 -12.15 -26.57 14.26
N GLY A 20 -10.92 -26.61 14.79
CA GLY A 20 -10.37 -25.52 15.57
C GLY A 20 -10.25 -24.28 14.69
N ASP A 21 -11.14 -23.33 14.92
CA ASP A 21 -11.01 -21.95 14.47
C ASP A 21 -9.74 -21.36 15.12
N ALA A 22 -8.60 -21.57 14.47
CA ALA A 22 -7.38 -20.87 14.83
C ALA A 22 -7.68 -19.39 14.63
N ALA A 23 -7.95 -18.68 15.74
CA ALA A 23 -8.35 -17.29 15.76
C ALA A 23 -7.52 -16.51 14.74
N ARG A 24 -8.17 -16.08 13.65
CA ARG A 24 -7.49 -15.34 12.59
C ARG A 24 -6.83 -14.14 13.23
N ARG A 25 -5.54 -13.95 12.91
CA ARG A 25 -4.80 -12.81 13.44
C ARG A 25 -5.47 -11.54 12.93
N SER A 26 -5.82 -10.63 13.83
CA SER A 26 -6.32 -9.31 13.44
C SER A 26 -5.16 -8.38 13.11
N LEU A 27 -5.15 -7.80 11.91
CA LEU A 27 -4.25 -6.74 11.48
C LEU A 27 -4.90 -5.38 11.65
N ARG A 28 -4.26 -4.49 12.42
CA ARG A 28 -4.65 -3.09 12.52
C ARG A 28 -3.99 -2.28 11.41
N VAL A 29 -4.77 -1.84 10.43
CA VAL A 29 -4.33 -0.92 9.38
C VAL A 29 -4.73 0.50 9.76
N ALA A 30 -3.73 1.34 10.03
CA ALA A 30 -3.92 2.77 10.26
C ALA A 30 -4.05 3.51 8.93
N LEU A 31 -5.17 4.19 8.74
CA LEU A 31 -5.44 5.03 7.57
C LEU A 31 -5.15 6.48 7.91
N LEU A 32 -4.10 7.03 7.30
CA LEU A 32 -3.69 8.42 7.52
C LEU A 32 -4.49 9.36 6.60
N ASP A 33 -5.72 9.67 7.01
CA ASP A 33 -6.53 10.70 6.37
C ASP A 33 -6.11 12.09 6.88
N TYR A 34 -5.85 13.02 5.97
CA TYR A 34 -5.52 14.41 6.27
C TYR A 34 -6.61 15.40 5.82
N GLY A 35 -7.80 14.90 5.48
CA GLY A 35 -8.99 15.71 5.20
C GLY A 35 -9.17 16.10 3.73
N ALA A 36 -8.32 15.61 2.82
CA ALA A 36 -8.49 15.78 1.38
C ALA A 36 -8.32 14.44 0.67
N GLY A 37 -9.42 13.89 0.14
CA GLY A 37 -9.37 12.51 -0.33
C GLY A 37 -10.69 11.89 -0.71
N ASN A 38 -10.62 10.93 -1.63
CA ASN A 38 -11.66 9.90 -1.75
C ASN A 38 -11.32 8.72 -0.83
N VAL A 39 -11.21 8.99 0.47
CA VAL A 39 -10.83 8.01 1.50
C VAL A 39 -11.84 6.87 1.58
N ARG A 40 -13.11 7.14 1.23
CA ARG A 40 -14.14 6.11 1.09
C ARG A 40 -13.77 5.04 0.06
N SER A 41 -13.28 5.43 -1.12
CA SER A 41 -12.82 4.45 -2.12
C SER A 41 -11.64 3.64 -1.63
N VAL A 42 -10.69 4.26 -0.91
CA VAL A 42 -9.54 3.55 -0.33
C VAL A 42 -10.01 2.53 0.71
N ARG A 43 -10.93 2.90 1.61
CA ARG A 43 -11.53 1.99 2.59
C ARG A 43 -12.24 0.81 1.92
N ASN A 44 -13.04 1.08 0.89
CA ASN A 44 -13.72 0.03 0.14
C ASN A 44 -12.74 -0.91 -0.56
N ALA A 45 -11.66 -0.37 -1.12
CA ALA A 45 -10.62 -1.16 -1.77
C ALA A 45 -9.84 -2.01 -0.76
N LEU A 46 -9.52 -1.47 0.41
CA LEU A 46 -8.91 -2.24 1.51
C LEU A 46 -9.84 -3.35 2.02
N ALA A 47 -11.14 -3.08 2.14
CA ALA A 47 -12.12 -4.09 2.53
C ALA A 47 -12.24 -5.22 1.49
N ALA A 48 -12.27 -4.87 0.19
CA ALA A 48 -12.27 -5.85 -0.89
C ALA A 48 -10.97 -6.66 -0.92
N ALA A 49 -9.81 -6.01 -0.72
CA ALA A 49 -8.52 -6.68 -0.63
C ALA A 49 -8.46 -7.63 0.58
N ALA A 50 -8.90 -7.19 1.75
CA ALA A 50 -9.00 -8.02 2.95
C ALA A 50 -9.88 -9.26 2.73
N GLY A 51 -11.01 -9.13 2.02
CA GLY A 51 -11.86 -10.27 1.66
C GLY A 51 -11.18 -11.32 0.78
N SER A 52 -10.04 -10.99 0.16
CA SER A 52 -9.22 -11.92 -0.64
C SER A 52 -7.98 -12.47 0.09
N VAL A 53 -7.77 -12.08 1.36
CA VAL A 53 -6.68 -12.53 2.22
C VAL A 53 -7.30 -13.33 3.36
N ALA A 54 -7.34 -14.66 3.23
CA ALA A 54 -8.04 -15.55 4.16
C ALA A 54 -7.33 -15.72 5.51
N GLU A 55 -6.07 -15.31 5.60
CA GLU A 55 -5.16 -15.57 6.71
C GLU A 55 -5.32 -14.59 7.88
N VAL A 56 -5.92 -13.42 7.64
CA VAL A 56 -5.99 -12.31 8.61
C VAL A 56 -7.31 -11.57 8.53
N ASP A 57 -7.80 -11.11 9.68
CA ASP A 57 -8.91 -10.16 9.74
C ASP A 57 -8.34 -8.74 9.74
N VAL A 58 -8.83 -7.86 8.88
CA VAL A 58 -8.29 -6.51 8.72
C VAL A 58 -9.20 -5.49 9.38
N ALA A 59 -8.70 -4.79 10.39
CA ALA A 59 -9.36 -3.66 11.03
C ALA A 59 -8.72 -2.34 10.57
N VAL A 60 -9.49 -1.50 9.85
CA VAL A 60 -9.01 -0.20 9.36
C VAL A 60 -9.48 0.92 10.31
N ALA A 61 -8.53 1.62 10.93
CA ALA A 61 -8.79 2.74 11.84
C ALA A 61 -8.14 4.02 11.34
N ASP A 62 -8.77 5.19 11.56
CA ASP A 62 -8.14 6.47 11.24
C ASP A 62 -6.97 6.74 12.19
N VAL A 63 -5.92 7.36 11.66
CA VAL A 63 -4.88 7.97 12.50
C VAL A 63 -5.44 9.27 13.03
N ALA A 64 -5.51 9.43 14.36
CA ALA A 64 -5.79 10.70 15.03
C ALA A 64 -4.53 11.24 15.70
N SER A 65 -3.68 10.38 16.25
CA SER A 65 -2.47 10.75 17.00
C SER A 65 -1.23 9.92 16.64
N ALA A 66 -0.11 10.22 17.29
CA ALA A 66 1.14 9.47 17.12
C ALA A 66 1.03 8.01 17.62
N GLU A 67 0.22 7.78 18.66
CA GLU A 67 -0.03 6.47 19.25
C GLU A 67 -0.74 5.53 18.26
N ASP A 68 -1.59 6.08 17.39
CA ASP A 68 -2.25 5.29 16.34
C ASP A 68 -1.25 4.74 15.32
N LEU A 69 -0.26 5.55 14.92
CA LEU A 69 0.84 5.11 14.05
C LEU A 69 1.69 4.04 14.76
N ALA A 70 2.08 4.31 16.00
CA ALA A 70 2.93 3.39 16.77
C ALA A 70 2.27 2.02 16.96
N GLY A 71 0.96 2.00 17.25
CA GLY A 71 0.19 0.79 17.51
C GLY A 71 -0.38 0.08 16.27
N ALA A 72 -0.15 0.55 15.05
CA ALA A 72 -0.69 -0.07 13.84
C ALA A 72 0.24 -1.12 13.25
N ASP A 73 -0.26 -2.28 12.81
CA ASP A 73 0.57 -3.27 12.10
C ASP A 73 1.01 -2.76 10.73
N ALA A 74 0.17 -1.93 10.08
CA ALA A 74 0.45 -1.32 8.79
C ALA A 74 -0.14 0.10 8.72
N VAL A 75 0.49 0.98 7.95
CA VAL A 75 -0.04 2.33 7.65
C VAL A 75 -0.34 2.44 6.16
N VAL A 76 -1.53 2.95 5.84
CA VAL A 76 -1.89 3.37 4.49
C VAL A 76 -2.04 4.89 4.50
N PHE A 77 -1.27 5.57 3.67
CA PHE A 77 -1.32 7.02 3.52
C PHE A 77 -1.87 7.37 2.13
N PRO A 78 -3.21 7.55 2.01
CA PRO A 78 -3.80 8.04 0.77
C PRO A 78 -3.59 9.55 0.63
N GLY A 79 -3.64 10.06 -0.60
CA GLY A 79 -3.82 11.50 -0.77
C GLY A 79 -4.17 11.95 -2.19
N VAL A 80 -5.01 12.98 -2.23
CA VAL A 80 -5.34 13.79 -3.41
C VAL A 80 -5.32 15.27 -3.02
N GLY A 81 -5.10 16.17 -3.97
CA GLY A 81 -4.92 17.59 -3.69
C GLY A 81 -3.45 17.96 -3.77
N SER A 82 -3.04 18.99 -3.02
CA SER A 82 -1.69 19.56 -3.14
C SER A 82 -0.73 19.11 -2.05
N PHE A 83 0.54 18.97 -2.43
CA PHE A 83 1.67 18.62 -1.59
C PHE A 83 1.78 19.50 -0.35
N GLY A 84 1.69 20.83 -0.54
CA GLY A 84 1.72 21.78 0.55
C GLY A 84 0.61 21.58 1.58
N SER A 85 -0.61 21.27 1.12
CA SER A 85 -1.75 21.03 2.03
C SER A 85 -1.57 19.76 2.85
N ALA A 86 -1.07 18.67 2.23
CA ALA A 86 -0.79 17.44 2.95
C ALA A 86 0.32 17.61 3.99
N MET A 87 1.43 18.26 3.63
CA MET A 87 2.51 18.52 4.59
C MET A 87 2.07 19.46 5.72
N ALA A 88 1.30 20.50 5.42
CA ALA A 88 0.73 21.38 6.45
C ALA A 88 -0.25 20.65 7.38
N ALA A 89 -1.04 19.71 6.85
CA ALA A 89 -1.94 18.90 7.66
C ALA A 89 -1.18 17.93 8.58
N LEU A 90 -0.09 17.32 8.10
CA LEU A 90 0.78 16.50 8.96
C LEU A 90 1.46 17.34 10.04
N GLU A 91 1.94 18.53 9.69
CA GLU A 91 2.64 19.43 10.62
C GLU A 91 1.70 19.94 11.71
N SER A 92 0.51 20.45 11.34
CA SER A 92 -0.48 20.97 12.29
C SER A 92 -0.99 19.93 13.29
N ARG A 93 -0.89 18.64 12.93
CA ARG A 93 -1.25 17.50 13.78
C ARG A 93 -0.06 16.92 14.53
N GLY A 94 1.14 17.46 14.36
CA GLY A 94 2.37 16.95 14.97
C GLY A 94 2.77 15.55 14.49
N LEU A 95 2.34 15.15 13.28
CA LEU A 95 2.52 13.78 12.77
C LEU A 95 3.77 13.58 11.92
N VAL A 96 4.47 14.65 11.51
CA VAL A 96 5.69 14.54 10.68
C VAL A 96 6.77 13.68 11.35
N GLY A 97 7.11 13.99 12.61
CA GLY A 97 8.08 13.21 13.39
C GLY A 97 7.66 11.74 13.60
N PRO A 98 6.46 11.49 14.15
CA PRO A 98 5.91 10.14 14.31
C PRO A 98 5.87 9.32 13.02
N LEU A 99 5.49 9.93 11.90
CA LEU A 99 5.44 9.23 10.61
C LEU A 99 6.85 8.88 10.09
N LYS A 100 7.83 9.78 10.25
CA LYS A 100 9.24 9.45 9.92
C LYS A 100 9.77 8.31 10.79
N ALA A 101 9.45 8.31 12.08
CA ALA A 101 9.81 7.22 12.99
C ALA A 101 9.14 5.89 12.57
N TYR A 102 7.87 5.93 12.16
CA TYR A 102 7.16 4.76 11.62
C TYR A 102 7.85 4.22 10.36
N LEU A 103 8.18 5.09 9.39
CA LEU A 103 8.87 4.71 8.15
C LEU A 103 10.24 4.08 8.43
N ALA A 104 10.95 4.55 9.46
CA ALA A 104 12.23 3.99 9.88
C ALA A 104 12.11 2.66 10.66
N SER A 105 10.93 2.31 11.17
CA SER A 105 10.73 1.13 12.03
C SER A 105 10.74 -0.21 11.28
N GLY A 106 10.69 -0.19 9.94
CA GLY A 106 10.57 -1.39 9.11
C GLY A 106 9.16 -2.00 9.07
N LYS A 107 8.17 -1.33 9.68
CA LYS A 107 6.76 -1.71 9.61
C LYS A 107 6.17 -1.36 8.23
N PRO A 108 5.20 -2.15 7.73
CA PRO A 108 4.57 -1.93 6.43
C PRO A 108 3.94 -0.54 6.27
N PHE A 109 4.32 0.16 5.22
CA PHE A 109 3.74 1.44 4.83
C PHE A 109 3.32 1.39 3.36
N PHE A 110 2.13 1.89 3.04
CA PHE A 110 1.63 2.04 1.67
C PHE A 110 1.17 3.47 1.38
N GLY A 111 1.94 4.21 0.58
CA GLY A 111 1.58 5.56 0.11
C GLY A 111 0.81 5.52 -1.22
N ILE A 112 -0.24 6.32 -1.37
CA ILE A 112 -1.02 6.42 -2.63
C ILE A 112 -1.00 7.86 -3.13
N CYS A 113 -0.59 8.04 -4.39
CA CYS A 113 -0.52 9.30 -5.12
C CYS A 113 0.24 10.37 -4.31
N LEU A 114 -0.46 11.29 -3.63
CA LEU A 114 0.22 12.28 -2.80
C LEU A 114 0.97 11.65 -1.62
N GLY A 115 0.46 10.54 -1.07
CA GLY A 115 1.18 9.77 -0.05
C GLY A 115 2.54 9.24 -0.53
N MET A 116 2.68 8.95 -1.83
CA MET A 116 3.99 8.65 -2.43
C MET A 116 4.84 9.91 -2.55
N GLN A 117 4.26 11.01 -3.06
CA GLN A 117 4.99 12.24 -3.32
C GLN A 117 5.59 12.85 -2.04
N THR A 118 4.86 12.80 -0.93
CA THR A 118 5.34 13.30 0.37
C THR A 118 6.58 12.56 0.91
N LEU A 119 6.91 11.36 0.40
CA LEU A 119 8.14 10.65 0.79
C LEU A 119 9.41 11.33 0.25
N PHE A 120 9.31 12.12 -0.81
CA PHE A 120 10.42 12.87 -1.40
C PHE A 120 10.79 14.10 -0.57
N GLU A 121 11.87 14.80 -0.95
CA GLU A 121 12.36 15.97 -0.23
C GLU A 121 11.46 17.20 -0.40
N GLY A 122 10.71 17.28 -1.49
CA GLY A 122 9.79 18.37 -1.78
C GLY A 122 9.09 18.23 -3.13
N SER A 123 8.30 19.24 -3.50
CA SER A 123 7.58 19.31 -4.77
C SER A 123 7.59 20.72 -5.36
N GLU A 124 7.73 20.83 -6.68
CA GLU A 124 7.55 22.08 -7.43
C GLU A 124 6.12 22.63 -7.31
N GLU A 125 5.14 21.80 -6.93
CA GLU A 125 3.77 22.25 -6.65
C GLU A 125 3.71 23.22 -5.46
N SER A 126 4.64 23.10 -4.52
CA SER A 126 4.67 23.90 -3.29
C SER A 126 6.11 24.30 -2.94
N PRO A 127 6.70 25.26 -3.68
CA PRO A 127 8.07 25.68 -3.48
C PRO A 127 8.35 26.08 -2.04
N GLY A 128 9.44 25.58 -1.47
CA GLY A 128 9.85 25.84 -0.08
C GLY A 128 9.17 24.97 0.98
N VAL A 129 8.17 24.15 0.62
CA VAL A 129 7.60 23.16 1.54
C VAL A 129 8.42 21.87 1.49
N ALA A 130 9.00 21.50 2.63
CA ALA A 130 9.73 20.24 2.78
C ALA A 130 8.76 19.05 2.85
N GLY A 131 9.13 17.95 2.20
CA GLY A 131 8.49 16.66 2.36
C GLY A 131 9.02 15.88 3.56
N LEU A 132 8.68 14.59 3.63
CA LEU A 132 9.22 13.69 4.63
C LEU A 132 10.72 13.43 4.42
N GLY A 133 11.22 13.58 3.17
CA GLY A 133 12.65 13.50 2.86
C GLY A 133 13.25 12.12 3.13
N VAL A 134 12.47 11.07 2.90
CA VAL A 134 12.91 9.67 3.03
C VAL A 134 13.53 9.18 1.71
N ILE A 135 13.06 9.75 0.59
CA ILE A 135 13.56 9.49 -0.76
C ILE A 135 14.25 10.76 -1.27
N PRO A 136 15.53 10.70 -1.69
CA PRO A 136 16.20 11.83 -2.31
C PRO A 136 15.48 12.28 -3.59
N GLY A 137 15.47 13.58 -3.85
CA GLY A 137 14.93 14.15 -5.07
C GLY A 137 13.62 14.91 -4.87
N MET A 138 13.18 15.54 -5.96
CA MET A 138 12.05 16.46 -5.99
C MET A 138 10.97 15.94 -6.93
N VAL A 139 9.72 16.09 -6.49
CA VAL A 139 8.54 15.90 -7.34
C VAL A 139 8.40 17.13 -8.25
N ARG A 140 8.26 16.89 -9.57
CA ARG A 140 8.28 17.94 -10.60
C ARG A 140 7.00 17.93 -11.41
N ARG A 141 6.64 19.07 -11.99
CA ARG A 141 5.52 19.12 -12.94
C ARG A 141 5.89 18.35 -14.20
N PHE A 142 4.94 17.65 -14.81
CA PHE A 142 5.14 17.08 -16.14
C PHE A 142 5.50 18.20 -17.14
N ASP A 143 6.61 18.00 -17.83
CA ASP A 143 7.03 18.80 -18.97
C ASP A 143 6.85 17.95 -20.23
N VAL A 144 5.67 18.08 -20.86
CA VAL A 144 5.33 17.32 -22.07
C VAL A 144 5.47 18.24 -23.28
N ALA A 145 6.44 17.94 -24.15
CA ALA A 145 6.62 18.64 -25.42
C ALA A 145 5.63 18.17 -26.51
N ASP A 146 5.10 16.96 -26.36
CA ASP A 146 4.13 16.38 -27.29
C ASP A 146 2.74 17.00 -27.09
N ALA A 147 2.24 17.68 -28.12
CA ALA A 147 0.94 18.34 -28.13
C ALA A 147 -0.26 17.36 -28.02
N ALA A 148 -0.05 16.05 -28.23
CA ALA A 148 -1.07 15.03 -28.01
C ALA A 148 -1.26 14.68 -26.52
N LEU A 149 -0.32 15.05 -25.65
CA LEU A 149 -0.38 14.80 -24.22
C LEU A 149 -0.93 16.03 -23.49
N SER A 150 -1.68 15.79 -22.41
CA SER A 150 -2.28 16.86 -21.60
C SER A 150 -1.87 16.73 -20.14
N VAL A 151 -1.72 17.86 -19.46
CA VAL A 151 -1.41 17.89 -18.02
C VAL A 151 -2.62 18.51 -17.30
N PRO A 152 -3.24 17.82 -16.33
CA PRO A 152 -2.80 16.57 -15.69
C PRO A 152 -2.84 15.32 -16.58
N HIS A 153 -1.92 14.39 -16.32
CA HIS A 153 -2.00 13.02 -16.83
C HIS A 153 -3.19 12.33 -16.16
N ILE A 154 -4.27 12.10 -16.93
CA ILE A 154 -5.49 11.43 -16.48
C ILE A 154 -5.77 10.22 -17.36
N GLY A 155 -5.92 9.06 -16.73
CA GLY A 155 -6.41 7.86 -17.40
C GLY A 155 -5.63 6.61 -17.07
N TRP A 156 -5.85 5.58 -17.88
CA TRP A 156 -5.25 4.26 -17.69
C TRP A 156 -3.94 4.16 -18.46
N ASN A 157 -2.83 3.92 -17.76
CA ASN A 157 -1.50 3.82 -18.39
C ASN A 157 -0.75 2.57 -17.91
N ALA A 158 0.14 2.03 -18.74
CA ALA A 158 0.86 0.80 -18.49
C ALA A 158 1.99 1.01 -17.48
N VAL A 159 2.16 0.04 -16.59
CA VAL A 159 3.23 0.05 -15.58
C VAL A 159 4.30 -0.95 -15.97
N ARG A 160 5.56 -0.52 -15.88
CA ARG A 160 6.74 -1.38 -15.99
C ARG A 160 7.32 -1.59 -14.61
N ALA A 161 6.90 -2.67 -13.95
CA ALA A 161 7.41 -3.05 -12.65
C ALA A 161 8.87 -3.53 -12.74
N VAL A 162 9.66 -3.15 -11.74
CA VAL A 162 11.01 -3.62 -11.50
C VAL A 162 10.95 -4.64 -10.36
N PRO A 163 11.52 -5.84 -10.49
CA PRO A 163 11.52 -6.82 -9.42
C PRO A 163 12.10 -6.25 -8.12
N LYS A 164 11.35 -6.42 -7.03
CA LYS A 164 11.76 -6.14 -5.66
C LYS A 164 11.35 -7.33 -4.80
N ASP A 165 12.12 -7.63 -3.76
CA ASP A 165 11.78 -8.69 -2.83
C ASP A 165 10.45 -8.36 -2.12
N ASP A 166 9.60 -9.37 -1.98
CA ASP A 166 8.29 -9.28 -1.33
C ASP A 166 7.38 -8.13 -1.84
N SER A 167 7.51 -7.75 -3.12
CA SER A 167 6.82 -6.57 -3.65
C SER A 167 5.31 -6.77 -3.81
N PRO A 168 4.47 -5.84 -3.32
CA PRO A 168 3.04 -5.84 -3.64
C PRO A 168 2.76 -5.65 -5.14
N LEU A 169 3.72 -5.09 -5.88
CA LEU A 169 3.61 -4.92 -7.33
C LEU A 169 3.74 -6.24 -8.11
N ALA A 170 4.13 -7.34 -7.45
CA ALA A 170 4.12 -8.67 -8.06
C ALA A 170 2.71 -9.11 -8.52
N ALA A 171 1.65 -8.49 -7.97
CA ALA A 171 0.28 -8.67 -8.43
C ALA A 171 0.02 -8.12 -9.85
N LEU A 172 0.92 -7.30 -10.41
CA LEU A 172 0.76 -6.69 -11.72
C LEU A 172 1.46 -7.55 -12.79
N ALA A 173 0.67 -8.15 -13.68
CA ALA A 173 1.22 -8.79 -14.87
C ALA A 173 1.90 -7.76 -15.79
N PRO A 174 2.90 -8.15 -16.61
CA PRO A 174 3.51 -7.26 -17.58
C PRO A 174 2.46 -6.60 -18.50
N GLY A 175 2.56 -5.27 -18.68
CA GLY A 175 1.62 -4.51 -19.50
C GLY A 175 0.29 -4.16 -18.81
N THR A 176 0.11 -4.50 -17.53
CA THR A 176 -1.06 -4.09 -16.76
C THR A 176 -1.22 -2.57 -16.78
N ARG A 177 -2.44 -2.11 -17.08
CA ARG A 177 -2.80 -0.70 -17.05
C ARG A 177 -3.48 -0.37 -15.74
N VAL A 178 -3.10 0.74 -15.13
CA VAL A 178 -3.65 1.25 -13.86
C VAL A 178 -4.04 2.72 -14.02
N TYR A 179 -4.86 3.22 -13.10
CA TYR A 179 -5.43 4.56 -13.20
C TYR A 179 -4.55 5.64 -12.56
N PHE A 180 -4.21 6.66 -13.33
CA PHE A 180 -3.45 7.84 -12.94
C PHE A 180 -4.31 9.11 -13.01
N VAL A 181 -4.05 10.05 -12.10
CA VAL A 181 -4.60 11.42 -12.12
C VAL A 181 -3.64 12.36 -11.38
N HIS A 182 -2.70 12.97 -12.10
CA HIS A 182 -1.67 13.82 -11.48
C HIS A 182 -1.04 14.80 -12.47
N SER A 183 -0.66 15.99 -12.00
CA SER A 183 0.14 16.95 -12.79
C SER A 183 1.63 16.88 -12.49
N PHE A 184 2.00 16.28 -11.35
CA PHE A 184 3.35 16.22 -10.83
C PHE A 184 3.80 14.77 -10.66
N CYS A 185 5.07 14.49 -10.85
CA CYS A 185 5.66 13.16 -10.75
C CYS A 185 7.12 13.22 -10.29
N ALA A 186 7.61 12.14 -9.70
CA ALA A 186 9.05 11.95 -9.49
C ALA A 186 9.70 11.39 -10.77
N VAL A 187 10.91 11.87 -11.07
CA VAL A 187 11.71 11.40 -12.21
C VAL A 187 12.78 10.43 -11.72
N PRO A 188 13.00 9.28 -12.38
CA PRO A 188 14.08 8.37 -12.01
C PRO A 188 15.44 9.06 -12.13
N ASP A 189 16.25 9.01 -11.08
CA ASP A 189 17.62 9.51 -11.07
C ASP A 189 18.53 8.64 -10.19
N GLY A 190 19.83 8.97 -10.15
CA GLY A 190 20.81 8.21 -9.36
C GLY A 190 20.58 8.26 -7.84
N GLY A 191 19.93 9.31 -7.32
CA GLY A 191 19.65 9.48 -5.89
C GLY A 191 18.47 8.65 -5.42
N ASN A 192 17.51 8.37 -6.30
CA ASN A 192 16.32 7.57 -5.98
C ASN A 192 16.30 6.16 -6.60
N ALA A 193 17.34 5.76 -7.33
CA ALA A 193 17.40 4.48 -8.05
C ALA A 193 17.06 3.25 -7.19
N GLU A 194 17.55 3.19 -5.94
CA GLU A 194 17.26 2.07 -5.02
C GLU A 194 15.77 1.97 -4.65
N TRP A 195 15.04 3.08 -4.71
CA TRP A 195 13.62 3.14 -4.40
C TRP A 195 12.74 2.79 -5.58
N VAL A 196 13.18 2.98 -6.82
CA VAL A 196 12.33 2.76 -8.00
C VAL A 196 11.85 1.31 -8.07
N ALA A 197 10.54 1.11 -7.99
CA ALA A 197 9.88 -0.20 -8.06
C ALA A 197 9.00 -0.34 -9.30
N ALA A 198 8.56 0.78 -9.90
CA ALA A 198 8.00 0.78 -11.24
C ALA A 198 8.18 2.12 -11.94
N THR A 199 8.20 2.07 -13.27
CA THR A 199 8.15 3.27 -14.12
C THR A 199 6.98 3.21 -15.10
N THR A 200 6.54 4.37 -15.55
CA THR A 200 5.52 4.53 -16.60
C THR A 200 5.98 5.61 -17.56
N ASP A 201 5.59 5.48 -18.83
CA ASP A 201 5.89 6.46 -19.87
C ASP A 201 4.71 7.42 -20.07
N TYR A 202 4.98 8.72 -20.06
CA TYR A 202 4.03 9.76 -20.44
C TYR A 202 4.76 10.92 -21.11
N GLY A 203 5.28 10.68 -22.32
CA GLY A 203 6.17 11.61 -23.05
C GLY A 203 7.61 11.56 -22.54
N ALA A 204 7.80 11.29 -21.25
CA ALA A 204 9.04 10.87 -20.63
C ALA A 204 8.76 9.82 -19.53
N PRO A 205 9.77 9.02 -19.13
CA PRO A 205 9.65 8.10 -18.00
C PRO A 205 9.48 8.85 -16.68
N PHE A 206 8.53 8.40 -15.86
CA PHE A 206 8.38 8.83 -14.47
C PHE A 206 8.30 7.62 -13.53
N VAL A 207 8.60 7.84 -12.24
CA VAL A 207 8.48 6.82 -11.20
C VAL A 207 7.00 6.62 -10.87
N SER A 208 6.44 5.47 -11.23
CA SER A 208 5.03 5.15 -10.98
C SER A 208 4.82 4.31 -9.71
N ALA A 209 5.88 3.73 -9.15
CA ALA A 209 5.89 3.16 -7.81
C ALA A 209 7.31 3.13 -7.22
N VAL A 210 7.38 3.19 -5.89
CA VAL A 210 8.62 3.07 -5.11
C VAL A 210 8.51 1.96 -4.07
N GLN A 211 9.63 1.34 -3.74
CA GLN A 211 9.77 0.39 -2.66
C GLN A 211 11.18 0.37 -2.09
N ARG A 212 11.29 0.39 -0.75
CA ARG A 212 12.49 0.00 -0.01
C ARG A 212 12.07 -0.72 1.27
N GLY A 213 12.49 -1.98 1.41
CA GLY A 213 11.96 -2.85 2.47
C GLY A 213 10.42 -2.93 2.36
N ARG A 214 9.74 -2.65 3.48
CA ARG A 214 8.26 -2.66 3.58
C ARG A 214 7.62 -1.29 3.40
N VAL A 215 8.39 -0.27 3.01
CA VAL A 215 7.85 1.02 2.57
C VAL A 215 7.58 0.91 1.08
N VAL A 216 6.30 0.90 0.71
CA VAL A 216 5.81 0.82 -0.67
C VAL A 216 4.97 2.04 -0.95
N ALA A 217 5.03 2.60 -2.16
CA ALA A 217 4.09 3.64 -2.55
C ALA A 217 3.86 3.65 -4.06
N THR A 218 2.67 4.05 -4.48
CA THR A 218 2.27 4.09 -5.90
C THR A 218 1.81 5.49 -6.28
N GLN A 219 2.22 5.95 -7.46
CA GLN A 219 1.70 7.20 -8.03
C GLN A 219 0.29 7.00 -8.59
N PHE A 220 -0.01 5.79 -9.07
CA PHE A 220 -1.37 5.40 -9.47
C PHE A 220 -2.26 5.14 -8.26
N HIS A 221 -3.56 5.10 -8.52
CA HIS A 221 -4.62 4.88 -7.53
C HIS A 221 -5.07 3.41 -7.57
N PRO A 222 -4.58 2.53 -6.68
CA PRO A 222 -5.02 1.12 -6.66
C PRO A 222 -6.53 1.02 -6.42
N GLU A 223 -7.12 1.91 -5.62
CA GLU A 223 -8.55 1.96 -5.36
C GLU A 223 -9.41 2.34 -6.58
N LYS A 224 -8.78 2.83 -7.66
CA LYS A 224 -9.42 3.15 -8.96
C LYS A 224 -8.97 2.23 -10.09
N SER A 225 -8.10 1.26 -9.81
CA SER A 225 -7.46 0.41 -10.84
C SER A 225 -8.09 -0.99 -10.96
N GLY A 226 -9.34 -1.14 -10.50
CA GLY A 226 -10.09 -2.40 -10.59
C GLY A 226 -9.36 -3.57 -9.92
N ALA A 227 -9.48 -4.76 -10.52
CA ALA A 227 -8.89 -5.99 -9.97
C ALA A 227 -7.36 -5.90 -9.80
N ALA A 228 -6.66 -5.23 -10.71
CA ALA A 228 -5.21 -5.04 -10.61
C ALA A 228 -4.83 -4.25 -9.35
N GLY A 229 -5.55 -3.17 -9.07
CA GLY A 229 -5.32 -2.36 -7.87
C GLY A 229 -5.70 -3.08 -6.57
N ILE A 230 -6.79 -3.85 -6.57
CA ILE A 230 -7.16 -4.70 -5.43
C ILE A 230 -6.10 -5.78 -5.18
N GLY A 231 -5.55 -6.39 -6.23
CA GLY A 231 -4.44 -7.35 -6.11
C GLY A 231 -3.21 -6.76 -5.44
N VAL A 232 -2.81 -5.54 -5.81
CA VAL A 232 -1.68 -4.84 -5.17
C VAL A 232 -1.95 -4.60 -3.68
N LEU A 233 -3.16 -4.15 -3.32
CA LEU A 233 -3.51 -3.95 -1.91
C LEU A 233 -3.58 -5.27 -1.13
N ALA A 234 -4.03 -6.36 -1.76
CA ALA A 234 -4.06 -7.68 -1.14
C ALA A 234 -2.64 -8.18 -0.84
N GLU A 235 -1.70 -8.04 -1.77
CA GLU A 235 -0.29 -8.37 -1.51
C GLU A 235 0.34 -7.50 -0.41
N PHE A 236 -0.02 -6.22 -0.35
CA PHE A 236 0.39 -5.36 0.77
C PHE A 236 -0.17 -5.85 2.12
N LEU A 237 -1.42 -6.29 2.18
CA LEU A 237 -2.00 -6.86 3.40
C LEU A 237 -1.33 -8.19 3.79
N ARG A 238 -0.93 -9.03 2.81
CA ARG A 238 -0.13 -10.24 3.07
C ARG A 238 1.27 -9.90 3.59
N MET A 239 1.91 -8.88 3.05
CA MET A 239 3.17 -8.34 3.59
C MET A 239 2.99 -7.90 5.05
N ALA A 240 1.90 -7.19 5.35
CA ALA A 240 1.60 -6.78 6.71
C ALA A 240 1.36 -7.97 7.66
N ALA A 241 0.65 -9.00 7.19
CA ALA A 241 0.44 -10.24 7.93
C ALA A 241 1.76 -10.92 8.30
N ARG A 242 2.67 -11.06 7.32
CA ARG A 242 4.00 -11.63 7.53
C ARG A 242 4.81 -10.82 8.53
N ALA A 243 4.87 -9.50 8.35
CA ALA A 243 5.61 -8.61 9.24
C ALA A 243 5.09 -8.69 10.69
N ALA A 244 3.77 -8.70 10.88
CA ALA A 244 3.15 -8.81 12.19
C ALA A 244 3.44 -10.18 12.85
N ALA A 245 3.59 -11.24 12.06
CA ALA A 245 4.01 -12.56 12.52
C ALA A 245 5.53 -12.68 12.79
N GLY A 246 6.30 -11.61 12.59
CA GLY A 246 7.76 -11.63 12.74
C GLY A 246 8.49 -12.37 11.61
N LEU A 247 7.81 -12.59 10.48
CA LEU A 247 8.39 -13.23 9.31
C LEU A 247 9.18 -12.22 8.46
N PRO A 248 10.23 -12.67 7.76
CA PRO A 248 10.99 -11.83 6.84
C PRO A 248 10.10 -11.27 5.73
#